data_AF-A0A7M3ZK65-F1
#
_entry.id   AF-A0A7M3ZK65-F1
#
_cell.length_a   1.000
_cell.length_b   1.000
_cell.length_c   1.000
_cell.angle_alpha   90.00
_cell.angle_beta   90.00
_cell.angle_gamma   90.00
#
_symmetry.space_group_name_H-M   'P 1'
#
loop_
_entity.id
_entity.type
_entity.pdbx_description
1 polymer ?
#
loop_
_entity_poly.entity_id
_entity_poly.type
_entity_poly.pdbx_seq_one_letter_code
_entity_poly.pdbx_strand_id
1 'polypeptide(L)'
;LESASSVSVAADASAVWTLKAVASEGSLGLLERVVTVTHDSIISQNLTLEFDVQEQASLSLRGPLDGRIVVQSGNEASVMLTIENDGTSNITLDTFTIAGLPGGVNALLPDVDGYLIEAGATYNVSFNVSASAATSARTDALS
;
A
#
# COMPACT_ATOMS: atom_id res chain seq x y z
N LEU A 1 2.80 -14.48 8.18
CA LEU A 1 2.35 -14.51 9.60
C LEU A 1 2.77 -15.83 10.25
N GLU A 2 3.87 -15.81 11.01
CA GLU A 2 4.34 -16.94 11.83
C GLU A 2 3.96 -16.71 13.29
N SER A 3 2.70 -16.91 13.66
CA SER A 3 2.34 -16.96 15.08
C SER A 3 1.44 -18.16 15.30
N ALA A 4 1.96 -19.13 16.05
CA ALA A 4 1.18 -20.28 16.50
C ALA A 4 0.09 -19.76 17.45
N SER A 5 -1.16 -20.10 17.15
CA SER A 5 -2.28 -19.89 18.07
C SER A 5 -2.73 -21.28 18.55
N SER A 6 -3.05 -21.38 19.84
CA SER A 6 -3.49 -22.61 20.48
C SER A 6 -4.77 -22.36 21.28
N VAL A 7 -5.57 -23.41 21.41
CA VAL A 7 -6.76 -23.46 22.27
C VAL A 7 -6.67 -24.72 23.13
N SER A 8 -7.04 -24.61 24.40
CA SER A 8 -7.14 -25.75 25.32
C SER A 8 -8.61 -25.97 25.65
N VAL A 9 -9.03 -27.23 25.65
CA VAL A 9 -10.41 -27.65 25.89
C VAL A 9 -10.38 -28.74 26.95
N ALA A 10 -11.24 -28.62 27.96
CA ALA A 10 -11.37 -29.64 29.00
C ALA A 10 -12.00 -30.93 28.43
N ALA A 11 -11.83 -32.05 29.12
CA ALA A 11 -12.51 -33.30 28.79
C ALA A 11 -14.03 -33.09 28.69
N ASP A 12 -14.65 -33.72 27.69
CA ASP A 12 -16.09 -33.63 27.39
C ASP A 12 -16.63 -32.22 27.06
N ALA A 13 -15.75 -31.23 26.88
CA ALA A 13 -16.11 -29.90 26.42
C ALA A 13 -15.88 -29.74 24.91
N SER A 14 -16.52 -28.72 24.33
CA SER A 14 -16.33 -28.31 22.93
C SER A 14 -15.94 -26.85 22.88
N ALA A 15 -15.06 -26.48 21.95
CA ALA A 15 -14.69 -25.09 21.69
C ALA A 15 -14.67 -24.83 20.18
N VAL A 16 -15.02 -23.58 19.81
CA VAL A 16 -14.83 -23.07 18.45
C VAL A 16 -13.59 -22.19 18.46
N TRP A 17 -12.71 -22.41 17.50
CA TRP A 17 -11.52 -21.61 17.29
C TRP A 17 -11.51 -21.06 15.87
N THR A 18 -11.24 -19.77 15.75
CA THR A 18 -11.19 -19.08 14.45
C THR A 18 -9.74 -18.83 14.06
N LEU A 19 -9.33 -19.41 12.92
CA LEU A 19 -8.05 -19.12 12.29
C LEU A 19 -8.22 -17.98 11.29
N LYS A 20 -7.42 -16.92 11.44
CA LYS A 20 -7.29 -15.86 10.44
C LYS A 20 -5.92 -15.96 9.77
N ALA A 21 -5.92 -16.19 8.46
CA ALA A 21 -4.72 -16.14 7.63
C ALA A 21 -4.81 -14.92 6.70
N VAL A 22 -3.68 -14.26 6.51
CA VAL A 22 -3.51 -13.19 5.52
C VAL A 22 -2.29 -13.56 4.69
N ALA A 23 -2.46 -13.63 3.38
CA ALA A 23 -1.37 -13.86 2.47
C ALA A 23 -0.41 -12.66 2.51
N SER A 24 0.89 -12.94 2.46
CA SER A 24 1.87 -11.87 2.26
C SER A 24 1.83 -11.42 0.81
N GLU A 25 2.34 -10.23 0.56
CA GLU A 25 2.63 -9.73 -0.78
C GLU A 25 3.37 -10.78 -1.62
N GLY A 26 2.98 -10.90 -2.89
CA GLY A 26 3.53 -11.87 -3.84
C GLY A 26 3.30 -13.35 -3.53
N SER A 27 2.57 -13.69 -2.47
CA SER A 27 2.21 -15.08 -2.19
C SER A 27 1.12 -15.54 -3.15
N LEU A 28 1.37 -16.63 -3.89
CA LEU A 28 0.42 -17.21 -4.83
C LEU A 28 0.41 -18.74 -4.75
N GLY A 29 -0.74 -19.33 -5.08
CA GLY A 29 -0.93 -20.77 -5.16
C GLY A 29 -1.20 -21.44 -3.82
N LEU A 30 -1.06 -22.76 -3.82
CA LEU A 30 -1.39 -23.62 -2.68
C LEU A 30 -0.36 -23.46 -1.56
N LEU A 31 -0.82 -22.98 -0.41
CA LEU A 31 -0.07 -22.90 0.83
C LEU A 31 -0.69 -23.87 1.83
N GLU A 32 0.14 -24.73 2.41
CA GLU A 32 -0.30 -25.68 3.42
C GLU A 32 -0.14 -25.13 4.84
N ARG A 33 -1.10 -25.45 5.71
CA ARG A 33 -1.01 -25.22 7.14
C ARG A 33 -1.39 -26.48 7.91
N VAL A 34 -0.55 -26.86 8.85
CA VAL A 34 -0.82 -28.00 9.73
C VAL A 34 -1.49 -27.50 11.00
N VAL A 35 -2.66 -28.07 11.28
CA VAL A 35 -3.34 -27.97 12.57
C VAL A 35 -2.99 -29.21 13.37
N THR A 36 -2.43 -29.01 14.56
CA THR A 36 -2.10 -30.10 15.49
C THR A 36 -3.01 -30.04 16.70
N VAL A 37 -3.64 -31.17 17.01
CA VAL A 37 -4.39 -31.37 18.24
C VAL A 37 -3.61 -32.35 19.10
N THR A 38 -3.28 -31.93 20.32
CA THR A 38 -2.56 -32.76 21.29
C THR A 38 -3.42 -32.99 22.53
N HIS A 39 -3.51 -34.24 22.96
CA HIS A 39 -4.19 -34.66 24.19
C HIS A 39 -3.16 -35.16 25.21
N ASP A 40 -3.17 -34.58 26.42
CA ASP A 40 -2.29 -34.91 27.55
C ASP A 40 -0.79 -34.97 27.22
N SER A 41 -0.35 -34.27 26.17
CA SER A 41 1.02 -34.35 25.63
C SER A 41 1.46 -35.75 25.17
N ILE A 42 0.51 -36.69 25.00
CA ILE A 42 0.79 -38.10 24.67
C ILE A 42 0.27 -38.45 23.27
N ILE A 43 -0.93 -38.00 22.92
CA ILE A 43 -1.58 -38.31 21.63
C ILE A 43 -1.59 -37.03 20.80
N SER A 44 -1.10 -37.10 19.56
CA SER A 44 -1.09 -35.97 18.64
C SER A 44 -1.69 -36.35 17.30
N GLN A 45 -2.69 -35.59 16.85
CA GLN A 45 -3.32 -35.72 15.55
C GLN A 45 -3.05 -34.48 14.73
N ASN A 46 -2.79 -34.65 13.44
CA ASN A 46 -2.52 -33.55 12.51
C ASN A 46 -3.57 -33.52 11.40
N LEU A 47 -3.98 -32.32 11.01
CA LEU A 47 -4.78 -32.06 9.82
C LEU A 47 -4.05 -31.01 8.97
N THR A 48 -3.80 -31.33 7.70
CA THR A 48 -3.30 -30.35 6.72
C THR A 48 -4.47 -29.62 6.11
N LEU A 49 -4.41 -28.30 6.10
CA LEU A 49 -5.34 -27.40 5.42
C LEU A 49 -4.60 -26.73 4.27
N GLU A 50 -5.20 -26.76 3.08
CA GLU A 50 -4.70 -26.05 1.91
C GLU A 50 -5.40 -24.69 1.78
N PHE A 51 -4.61 -23.64 1.59
CA PHE A 51 -5.06 -22.30 1.25
C PHE A 51 -4.60 -22.00 -0.16
N ASP A 52 -5.55 -21.89 -1.08
CA ASP A 52 -5.25 -21.46 -2.44
C ASP A 52 -5.23 -19.92 -2.51
N VAL A 53 -4.04 -19.34 -2.50
CA VAL A 53 -3.86 -17.89 -2.58
C VAL A 53 -3.97 -17.44 -4.03
N GLN A 54 -4.98 -16.61 -4.28
CA GLN A 54 -5.27 -16.08 -5.60
C GLN A 54 -4.58 -14.73 -5.82
N GLU A 55 -4.45 -14.37 -7.10
CA GLU A 55 -4.01 -13.05 -7.52
C GLU A 55 -4.98 -11.97 -7.05
N GLN A 56 -4.43 -10.96 -6.39
CA GLN A 56 -5.12 -9.78 -5.91
C GLN A 56 -4.23 -8.57 -6.15
N ALA A 57 -4.67 -7.67 -7.01
CA ALA A 57 -4.04 -6.38 -7.19
C ALA A 57 -4.40 -5.46 -6.02
N SER A 58 -3.39 -4.89 -5.37
CA SER A 58 -3.55 -3.87 -4.34
C SER A 58 -2.39 -2.89 -4.41
N LEU A 59 -2.69 -1.61 -4.20
CA LEU A 59 -1.71 -0.53 -4.19
C LEU A 59 -1.93 0.34 -2.97
N SER A 60 -0.83 0.76 -2.36
CA SER A 60 -0.80 1.84 -1.38
C SER A 60 -0.01 3.03 -1.94
N LEU A 61 -0.49 4.24 -1.67
CA LEU A 61 0.15 5.49 -2.06
C LEU A 61 0.50 6.30 -0.82
N ARG A 62 1.76 6.69 -0.70
CA ARG A 62 2.27 7.49 0.42
C ARG A 62 2.79 8.83 -0.09
N GLY A 63 2.28 9.89 0.53
CA GLY A 63 2.64 11.27 0.25
C GLY A 63 3.99 11.68 0.85
N PRO A 64 4.33 12.98 0.77
CA PRO A 64 5.44 13.55 1.51
C PRO A 64 5.33 13.24 3.01
N LEU A 65 6.48 13.18 3.69
CA LEU A 65 6.58 12.81 5.11
C LEU A 65 5.64 13.59 6.05
N ASP A 66 5.36 14.86 5.75
CA ASP A 66 4.49 15.73 6.53
C ASP A 66 3.09 15.94 5.89
N GLY A 67 2.79 15.23 4.81
CA GLY A 67 1.51 15.28 4.10
C GLY A 67 1.25 16.57 3.34
N ARG A 68 2.23 17.48 3.21
CA ARG A 68 2.06 18.79 2.56
C ARG A 68 3.01 18.96 1.40
N ILE A 69 2.55 19.72 0.41
CA ILE A 69 3.40 20.26 -0.65
C ILE A 69 3.58 21.74 -0.35
N VAL A 70 4.83 22.17 -0.16
CA VAL A 70 5.17 23.57 0.09
C VAL A 70 5.90 24.11 -1.12
N VAL A 71 5.31 25.11 -1.77
CA VAL A 71 5.89 25.80 -2.92
C VAL A 71 5.74 27.30 -2.72
N GLN A 72 6.80 28.05 -3.01
CA GLN A 72 6.78 29.51 -2.98
C GLN A 72 6.39 30.04 -4.35
N SER A 73 5.65 31.14 -4.37
CA SER A 73 5.31 31.85 -5.60
C SER A 73 6.58 32.23 -6.37
N GLY A 74 6.64 31.88 -7.66
CA GLY A 74 7.80 32.11 -8.53
C GLY A 74 8.87 31.02 -8.45
N ASN A 75 8.70 30.03 -7.58
CA ASN A 75 9.64 28.93 -7.40
C ASN A 75 9.00 27.57 -7.74
N GLU A 76 9.86 26.57 -7.93
CA GLU A 76 9.47 25.17 -8.06
C GLU A 76 9.88 24.40 -6.79
N ALA A 77 9.11 23.36 -6.46
CA ALA A 77 9.41 22.38 -5.44
C ALA A 77 9.36 20.98 -6.06
N SER A 78 10.29 20.11 -5.67
CA SER A 78 10.24 18.69 -6.03
C SER A 78 9.53 17.91 -4.92
N VAL A 79 8.56 17.10 -5.31
CA VAL A 79 7.73 16.29 -4.42
C VAL A 79 7.99 14.83 -4.74
N MET A 80 8.16 14.00 -3.71
CA MET A 80 8.30 12.55 -3.84
C MET A 80 7.03 11.86 -3.33
N LEU A 81 6.59 10.84 -4.05
CA LEU A 81 5.56 9.90 -3.62
C LEU A 81 6.13 8.49 -3.69
N THR A 82 5.64 7.64 -2.80
CA THR A 82 5.95 6.20 -2.82
C THR A 82 4.69 5.44 -3.15
N ILE A 83 4.77 4.64 -4.21
CA ILE A 83 3.75 3.67 -4.61
C ILE A 83 4.25 2.30 -4.17
N GLU A 84 3.42 1.54 -3.49
CA GLU A 84 3.74 0.21 -2.96
C GLU A 84 2.72 -0.78 -3.49
N ASN A 85 3.16 -1.88 -4.08
CA ASN A 85 2.27 -2.99 -4.44
C ASN A 85 2.14 -3.92 -3.24
N ASP A 86 1.10 -3.67 -2.43
CA ASP A 86 0.77 -4.48 -1.25
C ASP A 86 -0.15 -5.68 -1.58
N GLY A 87 -0.27 -6.00 -2.88
CA GLY A 87 -1.05 -7.12 -3.40
C GLY A 87 -0.25 -8.42 -3.56
N THR A 88 -0.94 -9.47 -4.02
CA THR A 88 -0.34 -10.76 -4.38
C THR A 88 0.03 -10.86 -5.86
N SER A 89 -0.51 -9.98 -6.71
CA SER A 89 -0.21 -9.94 -8.15
C SER A 89 0.70 -8.78 -8.53
N ASN A 90 1.42 -8.92 -9.64
CA ASN A 90 2.10 -7.78 -10.25
C ASN A 90 1.09 -6.77 -10.81
N ILE A 91 1.48 -5.50 -10.87
CA ILE A 91 0.62 -4.40 -11.35
C ILE A 91 1.38 -3.58 -12.38
N THR A 92 0.69 -3.14 -13.42
CA THR A 92 1.23 -2.18 -14.39
C THR A 92 0.65 -0.80 -14.12
N LEU A 93 1.52 0.20 -14.05
CA LEU A 93 1.14 1.61 -13.92
C LEU A 93 1.15 2.25 -15.31
N ASP A 94 0.01 2.79 -15.73
CA ASP A 94 -0.19 3.36 -17.07
C ASP A 94 -0.36 4.89 -17.07
N THR A 95 -0.70 5.48 -15.93
CA THR A 95 -0.87 6.93 -15.85
C THR A 95 -0.68 7.45 -14.44
N PHE A 96 -0.18 8.68 -14.34
CA PHE A 96 -0.09 9.43 -13.10
C PHE A 96 -0.86 10.74 -13.28
N THR A 97 -1.90 10.97 -12.47
CA THR A 97 -2.73 12.18 -12.56
C THR A 97 -2.89 12.84 -11.19
N ILE A 98 -3.01 14.17 -11.19
CA ILE A 98 -3.33 14.95 -9.99
C ILE A 98 -4.54 15.84 -10.28
N ALA A 99 -5.46 15.90 -9.33
CA ALA A 99 -6.66 16.73 -9.42
C ALA A 99 -6.76 17.64 -8.19
N GLY A 100 -7.51 18.74 -8.33
CA GLY A 100 -7.76 19.65 -7.21
C GLY A 100 -6.60 20.59 -6.85
N LEU A 101 -5.69 20.87 -7.78
CA LEU A 101 -4.65 21.87 -7.57
C LEU A 101 -5.28 23.26 -7.34
N PRO A 102 -4.76 24.06 -6.38
CA PRO A 102 -5.20 25.45 -6.19
C PRO A 102 -4.94 26.31 -7.43
N GLY A 103 -5.71 27.40 -7.57
CA GLY A 103 -5.48 28.38 -8.64
C GLY A 103 -4.06 28.94 -8.60
N GLY A 104 -3.39 28.96 -9.75
CA GLY A 104 -2.00 29.39 -9.87
C GLY A 104 -0.95 28.34 -9.49
N VAL A 105 -1.35 27.13 -9.10
CA VAL A 105 -0.44 26.00 -8.89
C VAL A 105 -0.48 25.07 -10.10
N ASN A 106 0.70 24.63 -10.56
CA ASN A 106 0.84 23.61 -11.60
C ASN A 106 1.72 22.47 -11.10
N ALA A 107 1.45 21.25 -11.56
CA ALA A 107 2.28 20.08 -11.31
C ALA A 107 2.73 19.46 -12.63
N LEU A 108 4.03 19.27 -12.79
CA LEU A 108 4.62 18.51 -13.88
C LEU A 108 4.87 17.08 -13.39
N LEU A 109 3.94 16.20 -13.76
CA LEU A 109 3.97 14.79 -13.42
C LEU A 109 4.93 14.04 -14.36
N PRO A 110 5.63 12.99 -13.87
CA PRO A 110 6.42 12.14 -14.74
C PRO A 110 5.52 11.32 -15.65
N ASP A 111 6.06 10.99 -16.82
CA ASP A 111 5.45 10.05 -17.72
C ASP A 111 5.64 8.63 -17.17
N VAL A 112 4.53 7.96 -16.91
CA VAL A 112 4.50 6.57 -16.44
C VAL A 112 3.64 5.82 -17.43
N ASP A 113 4.27 5.04 -18.31
CA ASP A 113 3.60 4.23 -19.32
C ASP A 113 4.12 2.80 -19.23
N GLY A 114 3.24 1.86 -18.88
CA GLY A 114 3.57 0.44 -18.81
C GLY A 114 4.59 0.06 -17.73
N TYR A 115 4.74 0.83 -16.65
CA TYR A 115 5.72 0.51 -15.60
C TYR A 115 5.22 -0.67 -14.75
N LEU A 116 5.94 -1.80 -14.77
CA LEU A 116 5.62 -2.98 -13.96
C LEU A 116 6.16 -2.83 -12.53
N ILE A 117 5.27 -2.93 -11.55
CA ILE A 117 5.61 -3.05 -10.13
C ILE A 117 5.29 -4.48 -9.67
N GLU A 118 6.33 -5.23 -9.30
CA GLU A 118 6.18 -6.58 -8.77
C GLU A 118 5.47 -6.56 -7.41
N ALA A 119 4.79 -7.65 -7.06
CA ALA A 119 4.15 -7.78 -5.76
C ALA A 119 5.19 -7.65 -4.62
N GLY A 120 4.89 -6.78 -3.64
CA GLY A 120 5.79 -6.43 -2.54
C GLY A 120 6.89 -5.42 -2.90
N ALA A 121 6.93 -4.92 -4.14
CA ALA A 121 7.87 -3.89 -4.54
C ALA A 121 7.33 -2.48 -4.29
N THR A 122 8.26 -1.53 -4.21
CA THR A 122 7.96 -0.10 -4.12
C THR A 122 8.53 0.66 -5.30
N TYR A 123 7.78 1.64 -5.81
CA TYR A 123 8.20 2.58 -6.83
C TYR A 123 8.14 4.02 -6.27
N ASN A 124 9.27 4.70 -6.29
CA ASN A 124 9.37 6.10 -5.87
C ASN A 124 9.28 7.00 -7.10
N VAL A 125 8.33 7.92 -7.08
CA VAL A 125 8.04 8.83 -8.18
C VAL A 125 8.19 10.27 -7.72
N SER A 126 9.02 11.04 -8.43
CA SER A 126 9.18 12.47 -8.17
C SER A 126 8.48 13.30 -9.24
N PHE A 127 7.88 14.41 -8.82
CA PHE A 127 7.25 15.37 -9.71
C PHE A 127 7.53 16.79 -9.23
N ASN A 128 7.50 17.75 -10.15
CA ASN A 128 7.74 19.16 -9.81
C ASN A 128 6.41 19.90 -9.68
N VAL A 129 6.34 20.79 -8.69
CA VAL A 129 5.21 21.68 -8.46
C VAL A 129 5.69 23.11 -8.51
N SER A 130 4.97 23.97 -9.24
CA SER A 130 5.25 25.39 -9.32
C SER A 130 4.02 26.20 -8.90
N ALA A 131 4.24 27.37 -8.30
CA ALA A 131 3.20 28.33 -8.01
C ALA A 131 3.51 29.66 -8.70
N SER A 132 2.54 30.22 -9.42
CA SER A 132 2.69 31.54 -10.01
C SER A 132 2.58 32.62 -8.93
N ALA A 133 3.39 33.67 -9.08
CA ALA A 133 3.14 34.90 -8.37
C ALA A 133 1.81 35.47 -8.84
N ALA A 134 0.89 35.74 -7.90
CA ALA A 134 -0.20 36.67 -8.20
C ALA A 134 0.45 37.95 -8.72
N THR A 135 0.15 38.32 -9.97
CA THR A 135 0.66 39.56 -10.54
C THR A 135 0.17 40.70 -9.66
N SER A 136 1.09 41.38 -8.97
CA SER A 136 0.79 42.36 -7.93
C SER A 136 -0.16 43.47 -8.42
N ALA A 137 -0.97 43.94 -7.47
CA ALA A 137 -1.96 44.98 -7.60
C ALA A 137 -1.46 46.21 -8.38
N ARG A 138 -2.37 46.71 -9.24
CA ARG A 138 -2.32 47.97 -9.99
C ARG A 138 -1.60 49.07 -9.19
N THR A 139 -0.47 49.55 -9.70
CA THR A 139 0.09 50.84 -9.25
C THR A 139 -0.82 51.95 -9.79
N ASP A 140 -1.79 52.39 -9.00
CA ASP A 140 -2.39 53.70 -9.23
C ASP A 140 -1.35 54.76 -8.84
N ALA A 141 -0.68 55.30 -9.86
CA ALA A 141 0.07 56.53 -9.70
C ALA A 141 -0.95 57.67 -9.49
N LEU A 142 -0.93 58.29 -8.30
CA LEU A 142 -1.65 59.53 -8.06
C LEU A 142 -0.93 60.65 -8.83
N SER A 143 -1.65 61.26 -9.77
CA SER A 143 -1.28 62.50 -10.48
C SER A 143 -1.39 63.72 -9.58
#